data_AF-A0A8T6CBC1-F1
#
_entry.id   AF-A0A8T6CBC1-F1
#
_cell.length_a   1.000
_cell.length_b   1.000
_cell.length_c   1.000
_cell.angle_alpha   90.00
_cell.angle_beta   90.00
_cell.angle_gamma   90.00
#
_symmetry.space_group_name_H-M   'P 1'
#
loop_
_entity.id
_entity.type
_entity.pdbx_description
1 polymer ?
#
loop_
_entity_poly.entity_id
_entity_poly.type
_entity_poly.pdbx_seq_one_letter_code
_entity_poly.pdbx_strand_id
1 'polypeptide(L)'
;MTYETGLSRRELLTGAGGLAVLGAPFSALAADDSGPEINLATPRDNLMALVRIQASLREEDVPWWYSGIIYGAEDGQAPRLLFAFEGMEMYWMRHLGEDEFELIGHTVSFLKDGQTGEWLREWRNPYTGELLEVPAATQGGGAG
;
A
#
# COMPACT_ATOMS: atom_id res chain seq x y z
N MET A 1 -10.30 27.64 -42.10
CA MET A 1 -10.55 26.73 -40.96
C MET A 1 -9.63 25.54 -41.14
N THR A 2 -8.43 25.64 -40.59
CA THR A 2 -7.30 24.74 -40.84
C THR A 2 -6.95 24.09 -39.51
N TYR A 3 -7.17 22.78 -39.41
CA TYR A 3 -6.69 21.98 -38.29
C TYR A 3 -5.19 21.72 -38.49
N GLU A 4 -4.35 22.21 -37.58
CA GLU A 4 -2.97 21.74 -37.47
C GLU A 4 -2.98 20.31 -36.94
N THR A 5 -2.41 19.39 -37.71
CA THR A 5 -2.14 18.02 -37.29
C THR A 5 -0.89 18.01 -36.41
N GLY A 6 -1.07 17.98 -35.09
CA GLY A 6 0.01 17.81 -34.12
C GLY A 6 0.65 16.42 -34.19
N LEU A 7 1.97 16.38 -34.11
CA LEU A 7 2.80 15.16 -34.07
C LEU A 7 2.26 14.13 -33.07
N SER A 8 2.14 12.88 -33.53
CA SER A 8 1.62 11.78 -32.72
C SER A 8 2.71 11.21 -31.79
N ARG A 9 2.33 10.78 -30.58
CA ARG A 9 3.20 10.08 -29.61
C ARG A 9 3.97 8.91 -30.22
N ARG A 10 3.42 8.30 -31.28
CA ARG A 10 4.03 7.20 -32.01
C ARG A 10 5.23 7.63 -32.88
N GLU A 11 5.19 8.85 -33.41
CA GLU A 11 6.26 9.41 -34.25
C GLU A 11 7.46 9.86 -33.41
N LEU A 12 7.22 10.32 -32.18
CA LEU A 12 8.26 10.66 -31.20
C LEU A 12 9.07 9.42 -30.77
N LEU A 13 8.42 8.27 -30.63
CA LEU A 13 9.07 7.02 -30.21
C LEU A 13 9.89 6.37 -31.33
N THR A 14 9.52 6.57 -32.60
CA THR A 14 10.35 6.15 -33.74
C THR A 14 11.50 7.13 -34.03
N GLY A 15 11.46 8.36 -33.52
CA GLY A 15 12.50 9.38 -33.72
C GLY A 15 13.73 9.28 -32.80
N ALA A 16 13.69 8.49 -31.72
CA ALA A 16 14.80 8.36 -30.77
C ALA A 16 15.80 7.23 -31.10
N GLY A 17 15.62 6.53 -32.24
CA GLY A 17 16.42 5.37 -32.61
C GLY A 17 17.58 5.63 -33.58
N GLY A 18 18.05 6.88 -33.74
CA GLY A 18 18.93 7.23 -34.86
C GLY A 18 19.95 8.32 -34.59
N LEU A 19 20.90 8.09 -33.68
CA LEU A 19 22.25 8.67 -33.75
C LEU A 19 23.24 7.67 -33.14
N ALA A 20 23.99 6.99 -34.01
CA ALA A 20 25.10 6.15 -33.65
C ALA A 20 26.21 7.00 -32.99
N VAL A 21 26.36 6.88 -31.67
CA VAL A 21 27.56 7.34 -30.97
C VAL A 21 28.60 6.22 -31.07
N LEU A 22 29.64 6.48 -31.85
CA LEU A 22 30.86 5.70 -31.94
C LEU A 22 31.55 5.68 -30.55
N GLY A 23 31.76 4.49 -29.99
CA GLY A 23 33.02 4.17 -29.32
C GLY A 23 33.28 4.68 -27.89
N ALA A 24 32.31 4.58 -26.97
CA ALA A 24 32.64 4.46 -25.54
C ALA A 24 31.85 3.26 -24.98
N PRO A 25 32.49 2.30 -24.26
CA PRO A 25 31.71 1.31 -23.54
C PRO A 25 30.97 2.08 -22.45
N PHE A 26 29.68 2.30 -22.66
CA PHE A 26 28.78 2.53 -21.55
C PHE A 26 28.76 1.19 -20.80
N SER A 27 29.71 1.01 -19.89
CA SER A 27 29.55 0.04 -18.84
C SER A 27 28.31 0.48 -18.09
N ALA A 28 27.17 -0.09 -18.46
CA ALA A 28 26.11 -0.27 -17.52
C ALA A 28 26.79 -0.92 -16.31
N LEU A 29 26.95 -0.18 -15.21
CA LEU A 29 27.00 -0.85 -13.93
C LEU A 29 25.70 -1.64 -13.92
N ALA A 30 25.79 -2.94 -14.23
CA ALA A 30 24.81 -3.86 -13.75
C ALA A 30 24.84 -3.62 -12.24
N ALA A 31 23.79 -2.96 -11.73
CA ALA A 31 23.54 -3.03 -10.31
C ALA A 31 23.60 -4.53 -9.99
N ASP A 32 24.49 -4.89 -9.08
CA ASP A 32 24.55 -6.23 -8.57
C ASP A 32 23.22 -6.48 -7.84
N ASP A 33 22.25 -6.99 -8.59
CA ASP A 33 20.92 -7.35 -8.10
C ASP A 33 20.95 -8.69 -7.36
N SER A 34 22.16 -9.18 -7.03
CA SER A 34 22.34 -10.27 -6.07
C SER A 34 22.18 -9.76 -4.64
N GLY A 35 20.99 -9.20 -4.35
CA GLY A 35 20.48 -9.30 -3.00
C GLY A 35 20.55 -10.77 -2.56
N PRO A 36 20.78 -11.06 -1.28
CA PRO A 36 20.89 -12.43 -0.80
C PRO A 36 19.70 -13.27 -1.30
N GLU A 37 19.99 -14.36 -1.99
CA GLU A 37 18.97 -15.25 -2.57
C GLU A 37 18.11 -15.80 -1.43
N ILE A 38 16.81 -15.51 -1.46
CA ILE A 38 15.86 -15.98 -0.45
C ILE A 38 15.47 -17.43 -0.80
N ASN A 39 15.85 -18.39 0.06
CA ASN A 39 15.45 -19.78 -0.11
C ASN A 39 14.17 -20.09 0.69
N LEU A 40 13.02 -19.90 0.04
CA LEU A 40 11.69 -20.18 0.61
C LEU A 40 11.44 -21.65 1.00
N ALA A 41 12.38 -22.58 0.74
CA ALA A 41 12.32 -23.93 1.28
C ALA A 41 12.74 -24.00 2.77
N THR A 42 13.35 -22.95 3.33
CA THR A 42 13.77 -22.91 4.73
C THR A 42 12.78 -22.10 5.59
N PRO A 43 12.47 -22.55 6.83
CA PRO A 43 11.60 -21.79 7.73
C PRO A 43 12.12 -20.38 8.02
N ARG A 44 13.43 -20.24 8.15
CA ARG A 44 14.10 -18.97 8.42
C ARG A 44 13.90 -17.95 7.31
N ASP A 45 14.19 -18.32 6.07
CA ASP A 45 14.05 -17.38 4.96
C ASP A 45 12.58 -17.04 4.68
N ASN A 46 11.65 -17.98 4.94
CA ASN A 46 10.22 -17.69 4.94
C ASN A 46 9.84 -16.63 5.98
N LEU A 47 10.37 -16.73 7.21
CA LEU A 47 10.14 -15.73 8.24
C LEU A 47 10.73 -14.38 7.85
N MET A 48 11.98 -14.34 7.37
CA MET A 48 12.62 -13.10 6.92
C MET A 48 11.87 -12.47 5.75
N ALA A 49 11.36 -13.27 4.82
CA ALA A 49 10.53 -12.79 3.72
C ALA A 49 9.21 -12.20 4.22
N LEU A 50 8.54 -12.85 5.18
CA LEU A 50 7.33 -12.33 5.82
C LEU A 50 7.58 -10.99 6.52
N VAL A 51 8.68 -10.90 7.29
CA VAL A 51 9.05 -9.65 7.96
C VAL A 51 9.31 -8.55 6.93
N ARG A 52 10.04 -8.82 5.84
CA ARG A 52 10.29 -7.83 4.76
C ARG A 52 9.03 -7.36 4.05
N ILE A 53 8.02 -8.23 3.92
CA ILE A 53 6.72 -7.87 3.33
C ILE A 53 5.97 -6.93 4.28
N GLN A 54 6.04 -7.20 5.58
CA GLN A 54 5.27 -6.47 6.59
C GLN A 54 5.95 -5.17 7.03
N ALA A 55 7.27 -5.17 7.24
CA ALA A 55 8.04 -4.09 7.83
C ALA A 55 9.53 -4.17 7.44
N SER A 56 10.39 -3.46 8.16
CA SER A 56 11.84 -3.52 7.98
C SER A 56 12.42 -4.68 8.79
N LEU A 57 13.50 -5.28 8.28
CA LEU A 57 14.36 -6.16 9.07
C LEU A 57 15.24 -5.38 10.06
N ARG A 58 15.27 -4.05 9.95
CA ARG A 58 15.89 -3.19 10.96
C ARG A 58 14.79 -2.71 11.89
N GLU A 59 15.15 -2.45 13.14
CA GLU A 59 14.23 -1.90 14.14
C GLU A 59 13.97 -0.41 13.88
N GLU A 60 13.23 -0.12 12.82
CA GLU A 60 12.89 1.23 12.38
C GLU A 60 11.41 1.35 12.00
N ASP A 61 10.89 2.56 12.11
CA ASP A 61 9.51 2.88 11.74
C ASP A 61 9.26 2.68 10.24
N VAL A 62 8.22 1.90 9.93
CA VAL A 62 7.76 1.67 8.56
C VAL A 62 6.33 2.20 8.41
N PRO A 63 6.15 3.34 7.73
CA PRO A 63 4.83 3.90 7.50
C PRO A 63 4.09 3.12 6.42
N TRP A 64 2.82 2.82 6.69
CA TRP A 64 1.87 2.23 5.77
C TRP A 64 0.70 3.15 5.54
N TRP A 65 0.18 3.12 4.32
CA TRP A 65 -1.06 3.79 3.94
C TRP A 65 -2.03 2.75 3.43
N TYR A 66 -3.28 2.85 3.84
CA TYR A 66 -4.34 1.99 3.33
C TYR A 66 -5.64 2.76 3.15
N SER A 67 -6.46 2.24 2.24
CA SER A 67 -7.80 2.73 2.00
C SER A 67 -8.67 1.58 1.50
N GLY A 68 -9.96 1.67 1.75
CA GLY A 68 -10.89 0.65 1.30
C GLY A 68 -12.33 1.07 1.39
N ILE A 69 -13.21 0.12 1.05
CA ILE A 69 -14.66 0.29 1.09
C ILE A 69 -15.24 -0.90 1.84
N ILE A 70 -16.11 -0.61 2.82
CA ILE A 70 -16.82 -1.62 3.59
C ILE A 70 -18.23 -1.79 3.03
N TYR A 71 -18.58 -3.04 2.75
CA TYR A 71 -19.91 -3.46 2.36
C TYR A 71 -20.51 -4.36 3.45
N GLY A 72 -21.80 -4.18 3.72
CA GLY A 72 -22.58 -5.13 4.49
C GLY A 72 -23.21 -6.14 3.56
N ALA A 73 -23.08 -7.43 3.87
CA ALA A 73 -23.66 -8.51 3.11
C ALA A 73 -24.73 -9.22 3.95
N GLU A 74 -25.84 -9.56 3.31
CA GLU A 74 -26.94 -10.34 3.87
C GLU A 74 -27.29 -11.44 2.88
N ASP A 75 -27.64 -12.63 3.37
CA ASP A 75 -27.91 -13.77 2.49
C ASP A 75 -29.07 -13.49 1.53
N GLY A 76 -28.90 -13.86 0.27
CA GLY A 76 -29.87 -13.60 -0.79
C GLY A 76 -30.08 -12.12 -1.15
N GLN A 77 -29.27 -11.18 -0.64
CA GLN A 77 -29.33 -9.76 -0.97
C GLN A 77 -28.03 -9.26 -1.59
N ALA A 78 -28.12 -8.24 -2.45
CA ALA A 78 -26.93 -7.56 -2.95
C ALA A 78 -26.20 -6.83 -1.80
N PRO A 79 -24.86 -6.88 -1.74
CA PRO A 79 -24.10 -6.14 -0.73
C PRO A 79 -24.41 -4.65 -0.76
N ARG A 80 -24.60 -4.06 0.42
CA ARG A 80 -24.89 -2.63 0.58
C ARG A 80 -23.61 -1.90 0.94
N LEU A 81 -23.33 -0.81 0.25
CA LEU A 81 -22.24 0.10 0.61
C LEU A 81 -22.51 0.71 1.99
N LEU A 82 -21.57 0.57 2.93
CA LEU A 82 -21.70 1.15 4.27
C LEU A 82 -20.92 2.45 4.38
N PHE A 83 -19.61 2.40 4.12
CA PHE A 83 -18.70 3.54 4.16
C PHE A 83 -17.37 3.18 3.51
N ALA A 84 -16.63 4.20 3.09
CA ALA A 84 -15.21 4.07 2.75
C ALA A 84 -14.36 4.33 4.00
N PHE A 85 -13.08 3.98 3.94
CA PHE A 85 -12.13 4.29 5.00
C PHE A 85 -10.75 4.56 4.42
N GLU A 86 -9.95 5.26 5.21
CA GLU A 86 -8.58 5.61 4.89
C GLU A 86 -7.80 5.73 6.21
N GLY A 87 -6.54 5.35 6.18
CA GLY A 87 -5.74 5.39 7.39
C GLY A 87 -4.27 5.16 7.14
N MET A 88 -3.54 5.22 8.24
CA MET A 88 -2.12 4.94 8.30
C MET A 88 -1.82 3.95 9.40
N GLU A 89 -0.80 3.13 9.17
CA GLU A 89 -0.17 2.34 10.20
C GLU A 89 1.29 2.74 10.30
N MET A 90 1.82 2.73 11.51
CA MET A 90 3.26 2.71 11.73
C MET A 90 3.62 1.34 12.28
N TYR A 91 4.46 0.62 11.55
CA TYR A 91 4.96 -0.68 11.98
C TYR A 91 6.41 -0.58 12.41
N TRP A 92 6.72 -1.27 13.51
CA TRP A 92 8.06 -1.44 14.02
C TRP A 92 8.25 -2.92 14.38
N MET A 93 9.33 -3.52 13.88
CA MET A 93 9.61 -4.95 14.11
C MET A 93 10.73 -5.10 15.14
N ARG A 94 10.39 -5.57 16.35
CA ARG A 94 11.34 -5.85 17.42
C ARG A 94 11.96 -7.23 17.25
N HIS A 95 13.27 -7.35 17.39
CA HIS A 95 13.96 -8.64 17.44
C HIS A 95 13.92 -9.18 18.87
N LEU A 96 13.31 -10.36 19.07
CA LEU A 96 13.32 -11.06 20.35
C LEU A 96 14.40 -12.17 20.37
N GLY A 97 14.80 -12.65 19.20
CA GLY A 97 15.80 -13.68 19.01
C GLY A 97 16.21 -13.81 17.54
N GLU A 98 16.95 -14.87 17.21
CA GLU A 98 17.47 -15.09 15.85
C GLU A 98 16.37 -15.31 14.79
N ASP A 99 15.30 -16.01 15.17
CA ASP A 99 14.15 -16.32 14.33
C ASP A 99 12.84 -15.96 15.08
N GLU A 100 12.88 -14.92 15.91
CA GLU A 100 11.76 -14.49 16.74
C GLU A 100 11.61 -12.97 16.68
N PHE A 101 10.44 -12.50 16.25
CA PHE A 101 10.14 -11.10 16.07
C PHE A 101 8.79 -10.75 16.69
N GLU A 102 8.64 -9.51 17.11
CA GLU A 102 7.37 -8.93 17.53
C GLU A 102 7.04 -7.72 16.66
N LEU A 103 5.87 -7.74 16.03
CA LEU A 103 5.33 -6.60 15.30
C LEU A 103 4.60 -5.69 16.26
N ILE A 104 5.07 -4.45 16.37
CA ILE A 104 4.39 -3.38 17.08
C ILE A 104 3.76 -2.47 16.03
N GLY A 105 2.47 -2.18 16.19
CA GLY A 105 1.68 -1.42 15.23
C GLY A 105 0.87 -0.32 15.89
N HIS A 106 0.88 0.86 15.25
CA HIS A 106 0.04 1.99 15.60
C HIS A 106 -0.80 2.37 14.40
N THR A 107 -2.10 2.12 14.50
CA THR A 107 -3.04 2.27 13.40
C THR A 107 -4.03 3.38 13.71
N VAL A 108 -4.26 4.25 12.72
CA VAL A 108 -5.33 5.25 12.77
C VAL A 108 -6.15 5.16 11.49
N SER A 109 -7.45 4.90 11.64
CA SER A 109 -8.42 4.87 10.54
C SER A 109 -9.46 5.95 10.69
N PHE A 110 -9.84 6.54 9.57
CA PHE A 110 -10.93 7.48 9.45
C PHE A 110 -11.96 6.92 8.47
N LEU A 111 -13.23 6.98 8.85
CA LEU A 111 -14.33 6.57 7.98
C LEU A 111 -14.79 7.74 7.12
N LYS A 112 -15.19 7.44 5.89
CA LYS A 112 -15.67 8.37 4.88
C LYS A 112 -17.03 7.90 4.36
N ASP A 113 -17.87 8.86 3.97
CA ASP A 113 -19.09 8.53 3.24
C ASP A 113 -18.71 7.80 1.94
N GLY A 114 -19.36 6.66 1.70
CA GLY A 114 -19.00 5.80 0.57
C GLY A 114 -19.35 6.40 -0.80
N GLN A 115 -20.25 7.38 -0.86
CA GLN A 115 -20.67 8.04 -2.10
C GLN A 115 -19.95 9.36 -2.33
N THR A 116 -19.84 10.20 -1.29
CA THR A 116 -19.27 11.55 -1.38
C THR A 116 -17.78 11.60 -1.06
N GLY A 117 -17.27 10.64 -0.29
CA GLY A 117 -15.89 10.62 0.20
C GLY A 117 -15.61 11.59 1.35
N GLU A 118 -16.63 12.26 1.89
CA GLU A 118 -16.47 13.18 3.03
C GLU A 118 -16.23 12.41 4.34
N TRP A 119 -15.41 12.97 5.24
CA TRP A 119 -15.16 12.36 6.56
C TRP A 119 -16.44 12.25 7.39
N LEU A 120 -16.74 11.06 7.89
CA LEU A 120 -17.90 10.81 8.73
C LEU A 120 -17.63 11.25 10.17
N ARG A 121 -18.57 12.02 10.73
CA ARG A 121 -18.68 12.28 12.17
C ARG A 121 -19.87 11.54 12.78
N GLU A 122 -20.90 11.33 11.97
CA GLU A 122 -22.08 10.56 12.29
C GLU A 122 -22.37 9.63 11.11
N TRP A 123 -22.90 8.45 11.39
CA TRP A 123 -23.27 7.47 10.38
C TRP A 123 -24.63 6.86 10.69
N ARG A 124 -25.51 6.82 9.69
CA ARG A 124 -26.81 6.16 9.81
C ARG A 124 -26.70 4.71 9.34
N ASN A 125 -26.92 3.77 10.24
CA ASN A 125 -26.88 2.35 9.92
C ASN A 125 -28.06 1.99 8.98
N PRO A 126 -27.81 1.48 7.76
CA PRO A 126 -28.87 1.16 6.80
C PRO A 126 -29.68 -0.10 7.16
N TYR A 127 -29.26 -0.87 8.17
CA TYR A 127 -29.97 -2.06 8.64
C TYR A 127 -30.90 -1.77 9.81
N THR A 128 -30.47 -0.90 10.75
CA THR A 128 -31.23 -0.60 11.97
C THR A 128 -31.89 0.79 11.93
N GLY A 129 -31.41 1.69 11.07
CA GLY A 129 -31.83 3.09 11.01
C GLY A 129 -31.22 3.99 12.09
N GLU A 130 -30.46 3.42 13.03
CA GLU A 130 -29.81 4.13 14.13
C GLU A 130 -28.74 5.11 13.62
N LEU A 131 -28.62 6.25 14.30
CA LEU A 131 -27.57 7.24 14.05
C LEU A 131 -26.46 7.06 15.10
N LEU A 132 -25.24 6.81 14.64
CA LEU A 132 -24.08 6.53 15.49
C LEU A 132 -23.02 7.61 15.31
N GLU A 133 -22.38 8.04 16.40
CA GLU A 133 -21.17 8.85 16.33
C GLU A 133 -19.99 8.01 15.85
N VAL A 134 -19.14 8.62 15.02
CA VAL A 134 -17.99 7.97 14.40
C VAL A 134 -16.72 8.68 14.84
N PRO A 135 -16.04 8.20 15.90
CA PRO A 135 -14.71 8.68 16.23
C PRO A 135 -13.67 8.12 15.24
N ALA A 136 -12.47 8.68 15.27
CA ALA A 136 -11.32 8.03 14.65
C ALA A 136 -11.07 6.68 15.34
N ALA A 137 -10.87 5.63 14.55
CA ALA A 137 -10.54 4.32 15.09
C ALA A 137 -9.02 4.22 15.24
N THR A 138 -8.56 4.24 16.49
CA THR A 138 -7.15 4.09 16.85
C THR A 138 -6.92 2.72 17.47
N GLN A 139 -5.89 2.00 17.00
CA GLN A 139 -5.49 0.69 17.54
C GLN A 139 -3.97 0.68 17.78
N GLY A 140 -3.53 0.04 18.86
CA GLY A 140 -2.12 0.01 19.29
C GLY A 140 -1.87 0.85 20.55
N GLY A 141 -0.60 1.10 20.88
CA GLY A 141 -0.22 1.93 22.05
C GLY A 141 0.82 1.35 23.00
N GLY A 142 1.67 0.40 22.56
CA GLY A 142 2.86 -0.03 23.29
C GLY A 142 4.08 0.88 23.02
N ALA A 143 5.23 0.58 23.63
CA ALA A 143 6.48 1.26 23.25
C ALA A 143 6.88 0.84 21.83
N GLY A 144 7.03 1.83 20.96
CA GLY A 144 7.29 1.74 19.51
C GLY A 144 7.08 3.13 18.94
#